data_AF-A0A0G1RMU3-F1
#
_entry.id   AF-A0A0G1RMU3-F1
#
_cell.length_a   1.000
_cell.length_b   1.000
_cell.length_c   1.000
_cell.angle_alpha   90.00
_cell.angle_beta   90.00
_cell.angle_gamma   90.00
#
_symmetry.space_group_name_H-M   'P 1'
#
loop_
_entity.id
_entity.type
_entity.pdbx_description
1 polymer ?
#
loop_
_entity_poly.entity_id
_entity_poly.type
_entity_poly.pdbx_seq_one_letter_code
_entity_poly.pdbx_strand_id
1 'polypeptide(L)'
;QVLEQIGLIDPKYFLYYEETDLCVRASRAGWKLYYVPESIVWHRVGQASGIGSPLADYYTTRNRLLFGLRWAPPRTKLALFRQSLQHLVSGRPWQRKGVVDFYLGRFGRGSYVN
;
A
#
# COMPACT_ATOMS: atom_id res chain seq x y z
N GLN A 1 12.81 -20.54 4.76
CA GLN A 1 13.93 -19.63 5.08
C GLN A 1 13.51 -18.14 5.12
N VAL A 2 13.30 -17.43 4.00
CA VAL A 2 12.99 -15.97 4.05
C VAL A 2 11.68 -15.66 4.77
N LEU A 3 10.58 -16.28 4.34
CA LEU A 3 9.23 -16.04 4.89
C LEU A 3 9.07 -16.52 6.35
N GLU A 4 9.83 -17.53 6.76
CA GLU A 4 9.93 -17.94 8.16
C GLU A 4 10.57 -16.84 9.02
N GLN A 5 11.59 -16.14 8.50
CA GLN A 5 12.28 -15.07 9.23
C GLN A 5 11.47 -13.77 9.28
N ILE A 6 10.92 -13.33 8.14
CA ILE A 6 10.29 -12.00 8.04
C ILE A 6 8.77 -12.02 8.20
N GLY A 7 8.15 -13.21 8.17
CA GLY A 7 6.70 -13.40 8.16
C GLY A 7 6.06 -13.21 6.78
N LEU A 8 4.80 -13.60 6.67
CA LEU A 8 3.99 -13.50 5.44
C LEU A 8 3.56 -12.05 5.13
N ILE A 9 2.63 -11.89 4.20
CA ILE A 9 2.00 -10.61 3.88
C ILE A 9 1.30 -10.04 5.13
N ASP A 10 1.48 -8.73 5.37
CA ASP A 10 0.82 -8.04 6.47
C ASP A 10 -0.69 -7.88 6.15
N PRO A 11 -1.60 -8.50 6.93
CA PRO A 11 -3.02 -8.53 6.63
C PRO A 11 -3.68 -7.14 6.68
N LYS A 12 -2.96 -6.11 7.14
CA LYS A 12 -3.46 -4.72 7.13
C LYS A 12 -3.68 -4.16 5.72
N TYR A 13 -2.95 -4.64 4.71
CA TYR A 13 -3.00 -4.07 3.37
C TYR A 13 -4.22 -4.54 2.55
N PHE A 14 -4.57 -5.83 2.60
CA PHE A 14 -5.53 -6.51 1.70
C PHE A 14 -5.21 -6.44 0.20
N LEU A 15 -4.97 -5.24 -0.36
CA LEU A 15 -4.57 -4.99 -1.75
C LEU A 15 -3.69 -3.74 -1.85
N TYR A 16 -2.65 -3.75 -2.69
CA TYR A 16 -1.66 -2.68 -2.88
C TYR A 16 -0.75 -2.44 -1.66
N TYR A 17 0.56 -2.33 -1.93
CA TYR A 17 1.68 -2.15 -0.97
C TYR A 17 2.00 -3.35 -0.07
N GLU A 18 1.23 -4.42 -0.13
CA GLU A 18 1.41 -5.67 0.60
C GLU A 18 2.72 -6.38 0.22
N GLU A 19 3.01 -6.44 -1.09
CA GLU A 19 4.24 -7.00 -1.64
C GLU A 19 5.43 -6.05 -1.41
N THR A 20 5.21 -4.73 -1.56
CA THR A 20 6.26 -3.74 -1.34
C THR A 20 6.73 -3.73 0.12
N ASP A 21 5.82 -3.86 1.09
CA ASP A 21 6.15 -4.01 2.51
C ASP A 21 6.96 -5.28 2.77
N LEU A 22 6.59 -6.41 2.14
CA LEU A 22 7.34 -7.67 2.22
C LEU A 22 8.77 -7.51 1.68
N CYS A 23 8.94 -6.86 0.52
CA CYS A 23 10.27 -6.57 -0.05
C CYS A 23 11.11 -5.69 0.88
N VAL A 24 10.55 -4.64 1.47
CA VAL A 24 11.27 -3.78 2.42
C VAL A 24 11.68 -4.57 3.67
N ARG A 25 10.81 -5.43 4.19
CA ARG A 25 11.15 -6.32 5.32
C ARG A 25 12.27 -7.29 4.96
N ALA A 26 12.21 -7.92 3.79
CA ALA A 26 13.26 -8.81 3.31
C ALA A 26 14.61 -8.08 3.20
N SER A 27 14.63 -6.91 2.54
CA SER A 27 15.83 -6.10 2.38
C SER A 27 16.44 -5.67 3.72
N ARG A 28 15.61 -5.22 4.67
CA ARG A 28 16.06 -4.86 6.02
C ARG A 28 16.54 -6.04 6.86
N ALA A 29 16.09 -7.25 6.53
CA ALA A 29 16.57 -8.50 7.13
C ALA A 29 17.86 -9.04 6.47
N GLY A 30 18.47 -8.29 5.54
CA GLY A 30 19.72 -8.66 4.88
C GLY A 30 19.54 -9.52 3.62
N TRP A 31 18.31 -9.77 3.18
CA TRP A 31 18.05 -10.53 1.96
C TRP A 31 18.25 -9.66 0.72
N LYS A 32 18.83 -10.27 -0.32
CA LYS A 32 19.00 -9.62 -1.63
C LYS A 32 17.71 -9.74 -2.44
N LEU A 33 17.30 -8.63 -3.04
CA LEU A 33 16.19 -8.57 -3.99
C LEU A 33 16.77 -8.50 -5.40
N TYR A 34 16.26 -9.32 -6.31
CA TYR A 34 16.74 -9.40 -7.69
C TYR A 34 15.60 -9.12 -8.67
N TYR A 35 15.94 -8.40 -9.73
CA TYR A 35 15.15 -8.32 -10.95
C TYR A 35 15.84 -9.18 -12.01
N VAL A 36 15.10 -10.09 -12.63
CA VAL A 36 15.63 -11.05 -13.63
C VAL A 36 14.97 -10.73 -14.98
N PRO A 37 15.61 -9.91 -15.84
CA PRO A 37 15.00 -9.46 -17.09
C PRO A 37 14.72 -10.60 -18.08
N GLU A 38 15.40 -11.73 -17.95
CA GLU A 38 15.21 -12.92 -18.79
C GLU A 38 13.95 -13.73 -18.41
N SER A 39 13.40 -13.51 -17.22
CA SER A 39 12.18 -14.18 -16.75
C SER A 39 10.94 -13.38 -17.15
N ILE A 40 10.26 -13.81 -18.21
CA ILE A 40 9.13 -13.08 -18.80
C ILE A 40 7.79 -13.73 -18.42
N VAL A 41 6.93 -12.93 -17.78
CA VAL A 41 5.55 -13.32 -17.43
C VAL A 41 4.59 -12.23 -17.92
N TRP A 42 3.54 -12.63 -18.66
CA TRP A 42 2.53 -11.71 -19.17
C TRP A 42 1.44 -11.44 -18.14
N HIS A 43 1.21 -10.16 -17.82
CA HIS A 43 0.16 -9.73 -16.90
C HIS A 43 -0.88 -8.85 -17.61
N ARG A 44 -2.17 -9.12 -17.37
CA ARG A 44 -3.26 -8.29 -17.89
C ARG A 44 -3.51 -7.12 -16.92
N VAL A 45 -2.81 -6.01 -17.17
CA VAL A 45 -2.79 -4.83 -16.31
C VAL A 45 -4.20 -4.33 -15.99
N GLY A 46 -4.51 -4.19 -14.70
CA GLY A 46 -5.74 -3.57 -14.22
C GLY A 46 -7.01 -4.39 -14.41
N GLN A 47 -6.94 -5.66 -14.81
CA GLN A 47 -8.15 -6.47 -15.00
C GLN A 47 -8.94 -6.73 -13.72
N ALA A 48 -8.26 -6.94 -12.59
CA ALA A 48 -8.94 -7.23 -11.32
C ALA A 48 -9.50 -5.97 -10.65
N SER A 49 -8.77 -4.85 -10.74
CA SER A 49 -9.08 -3.64 -9.98
C SER A 49 -9.61 -2.48 -10.81
N GLY A 50 -9.36 -2.44 -12.10
CA GLY A 50 -9.64 -1.27 -12.94
C GLY A 50 -8.67 -0.11 -12.70
N ILE A 51 -8.11 0.45 -13.78
CA ILE A 51 -7.21 1.60 -13.67
C ILE A 51 -8.01 2.82 -13.23
N GLY A 52 -7.59 3.44 -12.12
CA GLY A 52 -8.25 4.63 -11.58
C GLY A 52 -9.63 4.39 -10.96
N SER A 53 -9.97 3.12 -10.67
CA SER A 53 -11.24 2.75 -10.08
C SER A 53 -11.39 3.20 -8.62
N PRO A 54 -12.62 3.23 -8.08
CA PRO A 54 -12.90 3.32 -6.65
C PRO A 54 -12.05 2.40 -5.76
N LEU A 55 -11.88 1.14 -6.18
CA LEU A 55 -11.10 0.14 -5.46
C LEU A 55 -9.63 0.55 -5.39
N ALA A 56 -9.05 0.92 -6.54
CA ALA A 56 -7.68 1.36 -6.64
C ALA A 56 -7.45 2.62 -5.82
N ASP A 57 -8.37 3.58 -5.89
CA ASP A 57 -8.32 4.83 -5.11
C ASP A 57 -8.29 4.58 -3.61
N TYR A 58 -9.21 3.76 -3.13
CA TYR A 58 -9.34 3.48 -1.71
C TYR A 58 -8.08 2.82 -1.15
N TYR A 59 -7.71 1.67 -1.72
CA TYR A 59 -6.61 0.87 -1.19
C TYR A 59 -5.26 1.55 -1.42
N THR A 60 -5.00 2.13 -2.60
CA THR A 60 -3.74 2.86 -2.85
C THR A 60 -3.60 4.05 -1.89
N THR A 61 -4.66 4.82 -1.65
CA THR A 61 -4.59 6.00 -0.76
C THR A 61 -4.34 5.60 0.68
N ARG A 62 -5.15 4.67 1.23
CA ARG A 62 -5.02 4.21 2.63
C ARG A 62 -3.67 3.54 2.86
N ASN A 63 -3.26 2.66 1.95
CA ASN A 63 -2.09 1.84 2.15
C ASN A 63 -0.78 2.58 1.85
N ARG A 64 -0.80 3.60 0.99
CA ARG A 64 0.33 4.51 0.83
C ARG A 64 0.64 5.26 2.14
N LEU A 65 -0.38 5.65 2.91
CA LEU A 65 -0.19 6.24 4.23
C LEU A 65 0.40 5.21 5.21
N LEU A 66 -0.14 4.00 5.25
CA LEU A 66 0.36 2.91 6.10
C LEU A 66 1.83 2.59 5.81
N PHE A 67 2.15 2.29 4.56
CA PHE A 67 3.51 1.95 4.12
C PHE A 67 4.47 3.12 4.34
N GLY A 68 4.07 4.32 3.91
CA GLY A 68 4.92 5.50 3.97
C GLY A 68 5.23 5.94 5.40
N LEU A 69 4.25 5.91 6.31
CA LEU A 69 4.47 6.25 7.71
C LEU A 69 5.30 5.19 8.45
N ARG A 70 5.24 3.92 8.01
CA ARG A 70 6.08 2.84 8.53
C ARG A 70 7.55 2.98 8.12
N TRP A 71 7.83 3.24 6.84
CA TRP A 71 9.18 3.06 6.29
C TRP A 71 9.86 4.32 5.77
N ALA A 72 9.12 5.38 5.44
CA ALA A 72 9.69 6.56 4.79
C ALA A 72 10.44 7.49 5.76
N PRO A 73 11.38 8.32 5.27
CA PRO A 73 12.07 9.31 6.11
C PRO A 73 11.11 10.43 6.57
N PRO A 74 11.46 11.20 7.63
CA PRO A 74 10.57 12.19 8.22
C PRO A 74 9.98 13.22 7.25
N ARG A 75 10.79 13.69 6.28
CA ARG A 75 10.33 14.64 5.24
C ARG A 75 9.18 14.06 4.41
N THR A 76 9.30 12.79 4.02
CA THR A 76 8.26 12.09 3.26
C THR A 76 7.02 11.85 4.12
N LYS A 77 7.18 11.54 5.41
CA LYS A 77 6.04 11.41 6.34
C LYS A 77 5.25 12.72 6.44
N LEU A 78 5.94 13.86 6.55
CA LEU A 78 5.31 15.18 6.53
C LEU A 78 4.59 15.44 5.20
N ALA A 79 5.20 15.11 4.06
CA ALA A 79 4.57 15.26 2.76
C ALA A 79 3.30 14.39 2.63
N LEU A 80 3.34 13.15 3.10
CA LEU A 80 2.20 12.23 3.12
C LEU A 80 1.08 12.75 4.03
N PHE A 81 1.42 13.32 5.19
CA PHE A 81 0.45 13.97 6.05
C PHE A 81 -0.21 15.17 5.35
N ARG A 82 0.56 16.04 4.70
CA ARG A 82 -0.01 17.17 3.93
C ARG A 82 -0.91 16.68 2.80
N GLN A 83 -0.51 15.62 2.11
CA GLN A 83 -1.29 15.00 1.05
C GLN A 83 -2.58 14.36 1.59
N SER A 84 -2.55 13.72 2.76
CA SER A 84 -3.75 13.13 3.37
C SER A 84 -4.79 14.21 3.68
N LEU A 85 -4.36 15.36 4.21
CA LEU A 85 -5.22 16.53 4.42
C LEU A 85 -5.79 17.05 3.10
N GLN A 86 -4.97 17.17 2.06
CA GLN A 86 -5.44 17.57 0.74
C GLN A 86 -6.49 16.61 0.18
N HIS A 87 -6.31 15.30 0.36
CA HIS A 87 -7.29 14.30 -0.05
C HIS A 87 -8.59 14.42 0.74
N LEU A 88 -8.56 14.76 2.03
CA LEU A 88 -9.79 15.00 2.82
C LEU A 88 -10.58 16.20 2.29
N VAL A 89 -9.90 17.27 1.89
CA VAL A 89 -10.54 18.51 1.40
C VAL A 89 -11.02 18.37 -0.04
N SER A 90 -10.17 17.83 -0.93
CA SER A 90 -10.34 17.93 -2.39
C SER A 90 -10.23 16.59 -3.13
N GLY A 91 -9.92 15.50 -2.43
CA GLY A 91 -9.77 14.18 -3.05
C GLY A 91 -11.09 13.59 -3.53
N ARG A 92 -11.02 12.52 -4.32
CA ARG A 92 -12.18 11.72 -4.73
C ARG A 92 -12.84 11.04 -3.52
N PRO A 93 -14.12 10.63 -3.60
CA PRO A 93 -14.84 10.03 -2.46
C PRO A 93 -14.09 8.86 -1.81
N TRP A 94 -13.53 7.96 -2.62
CA TRP A 94 -12.80 6.79 -2.13
C TRP A 94 -11.40 7.10 -1.61
N GLN A 95 -10.76 8.17 -2.11
CA GLN A 95 -9.51 8.69 -1.51
C GLN A 95 -9.79 9.27 -0.12
N ARG A 96 -10.83 10.10 0.02
CA ARG A 96 -11.27 10.65 1.33
C ARG A 96 -11.54 9.52 2.32
N LYS A 97 -12.32 8.52 1.89
CA LYS A 97 -12.65 7.36 2.71
C LYS A 97 -11.41 6.58 3.13
N GLY A 98 -10.46 6.36 2.21
CA GLY A 98 -9.18 5.70 2.50
C GLY A 98 -8.35 6.45 3.55
N VAL A 99 -8.31 7.79 3.47
CA VAL A 99 -7.63 8.62 4.49
C VAL A 99 -8.31 8.50 5.86
N VAL A 100 -9.65 8.60 5.91
CA VAL A 100 -10.41 8.46 7.16
C VAL A 100 -10.16 7.09 7.79
N ASP A 101 -10.26 6.01 7.02
CA ASP A 101 -10.06 4.65 7.52
C ASP A 101 -8.61 4.42 8.00
N PHE A 102 -7.62 5.05 7.37
CA PHE A 102 -6.24 5.03 7.87
C PHE A 102 -6.16 5.61 9.29
N TYR A 103 -6.72 6.81 9.51
CA TYR A 103 -6.67 7.47 10.82
C TYR A 103 -7.55 6.79 11.88
N LEU A 104 -8.61 6.10 11.47
CA LEU A 104 -9.45 5.29 12.36
C LEU A 104 -8.88 3.88 12.62
N GLY A 105 -7.72 3.53 12.04
CA GLY A 105 -7.11 2.21 12.20
C GLY A 105 -7.88 1.06 11.51
N ARG A 106 -8.72 1.36 10.52
CA ARG A 106 -9.55 0.40 9.78
C ARG A 106 -8.78 -0.23 8.62
N PHE A 107 -7.97 -1.23 8.96
CA PHE A 107 -7.12 -1.95 8.01
C PHE A 107 -7.80 -3.21 7.43
N GLY A 108 -7.05 -4.00 6.67
CA GLY A 108 -7.56 -5.17 5.95
C GLY A 108 -8.51 -4.73 4.85
N ARG A 109 -9.71 -5.33 4.77
CA ARG A 109 -10.72 -4.89 3.80
C ARG A 109 -11.23 -3.47 4.07
N GLY A 110 -11.18 -3.02 5.33
CA GLY A 110 -11.70 -1.71 5.77
C GLY A 110 -13.14 -1.47 5.30
N SER A 111 -13.48 -0.22 5.04
CA SER A 111 -14.85 0.17 4.65
C SER A 111 -15.18 0.03 3.16
N TYR A 112 -14.36 -0.66 2.36
CA TYR A 112 -14.67 -0.83 0.93
C TYR A 112 -15.66 -1.98 0.67
N VAL A 113 -15.68 -2.99 1.56
CA VAL A 113 -16.48 -4.22 1.41
C VAL A 113 -17.66 -4.26 2.40
N ASN A 114 -17.89 -3.19 3.16
CA ASN A 114 -18.99 -3.06 4.14
C ASN A 114 -20.08 -2.12 3.64
#